data_AF-A0A1G6EJJ6-F1
#
_entry.id   AF-A0A1G6EJJ6-F1
#
_cell.length_a   1.000
_cell.length_b   1.000
_cell.length_c   1.000
_cell.angle_alpha   90.00
_cell.angle_beta   90.00
_cell.angle_gamma   90.00
#
_symmetry.space_group_name_H-M   'P 1'
#
loop_
_entity.id
_entity.type
_entity.pdbx_description
1 polymer ?
#
loop_
_entity_poly.entity_id
_entity_poly.type
_entity_poly.pdbx_seq_one_letter_code
_entity_poly.pdbx_strand_id
1 'polypeptide(L)'
;MLRFEDLRVRDRQPLDRDFFNRRFRLIAETISQIDAELATVNGATNRLVALGLARVNEVLGPALAQAQAAAESGFLVATSTSPLTLTVGLETTLTVDDTPARPLFAPTPYVILSRQDDEALDHWAALRVQDYDRANGGLAFVVVAIHGALGEIEHADWVISASAGLAVSILEAAVEVEATLILAQDAATTAQSAATTAEQIIANGPVSSVNGKTGLVSLTMADIPNLVSAIGAKADSNHGHAIAQISNLQTTLTSLQNQITIFDGGAY
;
A
#
# COMPACT_ATOMS: atom_id res chain seq x y z
N MET A 1 -75.18 1.81 40.92
CA MET A 1 -74.39 2.43 42.01
C MET A 1 -75.29 2.55 43.22
N LEU A 2 -75.01 1.75 44.25
CA LEU A 2 -75.75 1.74 45.51
C LEU A 2 -75.65 3.11 46.17
N ARG A 3 -76.78 3.69 46.56
CA ARG A 3 -76.81 4.96 47.29
C ARG A 3 -76.94 4.65 48.78
N PHE A 4 -76.25 5.41 49.62
CA PHE A 4 -76.35 5.24 51.09
C PHE A 4 -77.79 5.33 51.61
N GLU A 5 -78.66 6.03 50.90
CA GLU A 5 -80.09 6.12 51.20
C GLU A 5 -80.83 4.77 51.07
N ASP A 6 -80.37 3.85 50.21
CA ASP A 6 -80.97 2.52 50.01
C ASP A 6 -80.67 1.55 51.16
N LEU A 7 -79.59 1.84 51.92
CA LEU A 7 -79.20 1.11 53.13
C LEU A 7 -79.71 1.77 54.42
N ARG A 8 -80.31 2.96 54.34
CA ARG A 8 -80.76 3.70 55.53
C ARG A 8 -82.06 3.13 56.08
N VAL A 9 -82.09 2.80 57.37
CA VAL A 9 -83.34 2.40 58.04
C VAL A 9 -84.21 3.65 58.23
N ARG A 10 -85.45 3.63 57.76
CA ARG A 10 -86.40 4.74 57.97
C ARG A 10 -87.20 4.55 59.26
N ASP A 11 -87.64 5.64 59.85
CA ASP A 11 -88.43 5.59 61.08
C ASP A 11 -89.73 4.80 60.86
N ARG A 12 -90.00 3.86 61.78
CA ARG A 12 -91.16 2.94 61.78
C ARG A 12 -91.21 1.93 60.62
N GLN A 13 -90.09 1.67 59.94
CA GLN A 13 -90.02 0.63 58.91
C GLN A 13 -89.98 -0.78 59.55
N PRO A 14 -90.80 -1.74 59.08
CA PRO A 14 -90.74 -3.11 59.57
C PRO A 14 -89.42 -3.78 59.17
N LEU A 15 -88.68 -4.28 60.17
CA LEU A 15 -87.39 -4.96 60.01
C LEU A 15 -87.59 -6.48 59.86
N ASP A 16 -88.20 -6.90 58.75
CA ASP A 16 -88.47 -8.30 58.47
C ASP A 16 -87.32 -8.97 57.69
N ARG A 17 -87.44 -10.29 57.49
CA ARG A 17 -86.44 -11.08 56.75
C ARG A 17 -86.24 -10.57 55.32
N ASP A 18 -87.30 -10.10 54.67
CA ASP A 18 -87.25 -9.59 53.30
C ASP A 18 -86.57 -8.23 53.18
N PHE A 19 -86.67 -7.41 54.22
CA PHE A 19 -85.91 -6.17 54.37
C PHE A 19 -84.40 -6.45 54.41
N PHE A 20 -83.96 -7.38 55.26
CA PHE A 20 -82.53 -7.73 55.36
C PHE A 20 -82.03 -8.46 54.10
N ASN A 21 -82.78 -9.41 53.55
CA ASN A 21 -82.40 -10.14 52.34
C ASN A 21 -82.19 -9.22 51.13
N ARG A 22 -83.03 -8.19 50.96
CA ARG A 22 -82.87 -7.21 49.88
C ARG A 22 -81.57 -6.41 50.02
N ARG A 23 -81.24 -5.98 51.22
CA ARG A 23 -80.01 -5.21 51.47
C ARG A 23 -78.76 -6.06 51.35
N PHE A 24 -78.77 -7.27 51.88
CA PHE A 24 -77.65 -8.21 51.70
C PHE A 24 -77.41 -8.55 50.23
N ARG A 25 -78.48 -8.69 49.43
CA ARG A 25 -78.36 -8.87 47.97
C ARG A 25 -77.72 -7.65 47.30
N LEU A 26 -78.19 -6.44 47.62
CA LEU A 26 -77.63 -5.21 47.07
C LEU A 26 -76.14 -5.03 47.44
N ILE A 27 -75.78 -5.34 48.68
CA ILE A 27 -74.38 -5.30 49.14
C ILE A 27 -73.54 -6.33 48.36
N ALA A 28 -74.01 -7.58 48.25
CA ALA A 28 -73.31 -8.62 47.50
C ALA A 28 -73.14 -8.26 46.02
N GLU A 29 -74.16 -7.68 45.40
CA GLU A 29 -74.11 -7.19 44.02
C GLU A 29 -73.08 -6.06 43.85
N THR A 30 -73.04 -5.11 44.78
CA THR A 30 -71.99 -4.06 44.75
C THR A 30 -70.59 -4.58 44.96
N ILE A 31 -70.40 -5.55 45.87
CA ILE A 31 -69.08 -6.16 46.10
C ILE A 31 -68.65 -6.87 44.81
N SER A 32 -69.54 -7.63 44.19
CA SER A 32 -69.27 -8.30 42.91
C SER A 32 -68.97 -7.30 41.78
N GLN A 33 -69.63 -6.14 41.77
CA GLN A 33 -69.34 -5.09 40.79
C GLN A 33 -67.96 -4.45 41.03
N ILE A 34 -67.63 -4.15 42.29
CA ILE A 34 -66.31 -3.61 42.67
C ILE A 34 -65.20 -4.61 42.31
N ASP A 35 -65.40 -5.90 42.54
CA ASP A 35 -64.44 -6.94 42.17
C ASP A 35 -64.21 -7.00 40.65
N ALA A 36 -65.27 -6.81 39.85
CA ALA A 36 -65.16 -6.75 38.39
C ALA A 36 -64.45 -5.48 37.90
N GLU A 37 -64.73 -4.33 38.53
CA GLU A 37 -64.03 -3.06 38.25
C GLU A 37 -62.55 -3.18 38.63
N LEU A 38 -62.22 -3.75 39.78
CA LEU A 38 -60.86 -4.01 40.24
C LEU A 38 -60.11 -4.95 39.30
N ALA A 39 -60.75 -6.03 38.83
CA ALA A 39 -60.17 -6.94 37.85
C ALA A 39 -59.86 -6.22 36.53
N THR A 40 -60.73 -5.30 36.11
CA THR A 40 -60.53 -4.48 34.91
C THR A 40 -59.34 -3.53 35.08
N VAL A 41 -59.23 -2.84 36.22
CA VAL A 41 -58.11 -1.96 36.54
C VAL A 41 -56.79 -2.74 36.57
N ASN A 42 -56.75 -3.89 37.23
CA ASN A 42 -55.56 -4.75 37.26
C ASN A 42 -55.16 -5.22 35.86
N GLY A 43 -56.13 -5.58 35.02
CA GLY A 43 -55.89 -5.93 33.62
C GLY A 43 -55.32 -4.76 32.81
N ALA A 44 -55.82 -3.54 33.00
CA ALA A 44 -55.29 -2.34 32.37
C ALA A 44 -53.86 -2.03 32.83
N THR A 45 -53.59 -2.11 34.14
CA THR A 45 -52.24 -1.95 34.71
C THR A 45 -51.26 -2.96 34.11
N ASN A 46 -51.63 -4.23 34.01
CA ASN A 46 -50.77 -5.25 33.41
C ASN A 46 -50.45 -4.96 31.94
N ARG A 47 -51.41 -4.43 31.16
CA ARG A 47 -51.17 -4.01 29.77
C ARG A 47 -50.22 -2.82 29.70
N LEU A 48 -50.37 -1.84 30.59
CA LEU A 48 -49.47 -0.69 30.65
C LEU A 48 -48.05 -1.09 31.05
N VAL A 49 -47.91 -2.02 32.01
CA VAL A 49 -46.60 -2.57 32.39
C VAL A 49 -45.98 -3.32 31.22
N ALA A 50 -46.74 -4.19 30.53
CA ALA A 50 -46.24 -4.92 29.37
C ALA A 50 -45.83 -4.00 28.21
N LEU A 51 -46.64 -2.98 27.89
CA LEU A 51 -46.32 -1.98 26.88
C LEU A 51 -45.11 -1.14 27.29
N GLY A 52 -45.04 -0.75 28.56
CA GLY A 52 -43.91 -0.01 29.12
C GLY A 52 -42.61 -0.80 28.98
N LEU A 53 -42.61 -2.07 29.37
CA LEU A 53 -41.45 -2.96 29.21
C LEU A 53 -41.06 -3.15 27.74
N ALA A 54 -42.03 -3.33 26.84
CA ALA A 54 -41.76 -3.46 25.41
C ALA A 54 -41.11 -2.19 24.84
N ARG A 55 -41.65 -1.01 25.16
CA ARG A 55 -41.11 0.27 24.71
C ARG A 55 -39.75 0.57 25.33
N VAL A 56 -39.56 0.24 26.61
CA VAL A 56 -38.26 0.38 27.28
C VAL A 56 -37.22 -0.49 26.59
N ASN A 57 -37.53 -1.73 26.24
CA ASN A 57 -36.59 -2.59 25.51
C ASN A 57 -36.32 -2.12 24.08
N GLU A 58 -37.34 -1.64 23.37
CA GLU A 58 -37.21 -1.10 22.01
C GLU A 58 -36.34 0.16 21.95
N VAL A 59 -36.35 0.98 23.02
CA VAL A 59 -35.56 2.22 23.10
C VAL A 59 -34.19 1.99 23.72
N LEU A 60 -34.11 1.28 24.86
CA LEU A 60 -32.85 1.10 25.59
C LEU A 60 -31.95 0.04 24.95
N GLY A 61 -32.50 -0.97 24.27
CA GLY A 61 -31.71 -2.00 23.60
C GLY A 61 -30.75 -1.41 22.57
N PRO A 62 -31.25 -0.64 21.57
CA PRO A 62 -30.40 0.01 20.57
C PRO A 62 -29.43 1.04 21.19
N ALA A 63 -29.89 1.80 22.18
CA ALA A 63 -29.04 2.80 22.85
C ALA A 63 -27.87 2.15 23.62
N LEU A 64 -28.12 1.01 24.28
CA LEU A 64 -27.08 0.25 24.96
C LEU A 64 -26.09 -0.36 23.97
N ALA A 65 -26.58 -0.95 22.87
CA ALA A 65 -25.71 -1.49 21.82
C ALA A 65 -24.83 -0.38 21.20
N GLN A 66 -25.38 0.81 20.98
CA GLN A 66 -24.63 1.97 20.49
C GLN A 66 -23.59 2.44 21.52
N ALA A 67 -23.92 2.48 22.80
CA ALA A 67 -22.99 2.85 23.86
C ALA A 67 -21.86 1.82 24.04
N GLN A 68 -22.15 0.53 23.92
CA GLN A 68 -21.15 -0.54 23.94
C GLN A 68 -20.22 -0.45 22.73
N ALA A 69 -20.77 -0.25 21.52
CA ALA A 69 -19.95 -0.06 20.32
C ALA A 69 -19.05 1.18 20.42
N ALA A 70 -19.56 2.29 20.98
CA ALA A 70 -18.76 3.48 21.26
C ALA A 70 -17.62 3.21 22.27
N ALA A 71 -17.84 2.31 23.23
CA ALA A 71 -16.87 1.96 24.26
C ALA A 71 -15.81 0.96 23.77
N GLU A 72 -16.19 -0.01 22.92
CA GLU A 72 -15.30 -1.09 22.44
C GLU A 72 -14.44 -0.67 21.24
N SER A 73 -15.05 -0.06 20.21
CA SER A 73 -14.35 0.32 18.97
C SER A 73 -13.89 1.78 18.96
N GLY A 74 -14.37 2.59 19.91
CA GLY A 74 -14.13 4.02 19.94
C GLY A 74 -14.82 4.77 18.80
N PHE A 75 -14.68 6.09 18.80
CA PHE A 75 -15.23 6.98 17.76
C PHE A 75 -14.35 7.07 16.50
N LEU A 76 -13.15 6.49 16.57
CA LEU A 76 -12.04 6.76 15.67
C LEU A 76 -11.69 5.56 14.78
N VAL A 77 -12.28 4.39 14.99
CA VAL A 77 -11.98 3.19 14.19
C VAL A 77 -13.26 2.63 13.58
N ALA A 78 -13.20 2.24 12.31
CA ALA A 78 -14.27 1.59 11.58
C ALA A 78 -13.69 0.46 10.71
N THR A 79 -14.53 -0.48 10.30
CA THR A 79 -14.15 -1.56 9.38
C THR A 79 -14.90 -1.46 8.06
N SER A 80 -14.33 -2.08 7.02
CA SER A 80 -15.01 -2.25 5.75
C SER A 80 -14.64 -3.55 5.07
N THR A 81 -15.67 -4.20 4.53
CA THR A 81 -15.55 -5.37 3.68
C THR A 81 -15.60 -5.07 2.18
N SER A 82 -15.53 -3.79 1.79
CA SER A 82 -15.59 -3.40 0.38
C SER A 82 -14.32 -3.85 -0.36
N PRO A 83 -14.44 -4.63 -1.44
CA PRO A 83 -13.28 -5.02 -2.25
C PRO A 83 -12.65 -3.79 -2.89
N LEU A 84 -11.34 -3.62 -2.72
CA LEU A 84 -10.61 -2.49 -3.26
C LEU A 84 -9.14 -2.87 -3.55
N THR A 85 -8.60 -2.36 -4.65
CA THR A 85 -7.15 -2.33 -4.91
C THR A 85 -6.68 -0.89 -4.82
N LEU A 86 -5.65 -0.61 -4.04
CA LEU A 86 -5.20 0.76 -3.80
C LEU A 86 -4.19 1.21 -4.84
N THR A 87 -4.30 2.46 -5.28
CA THR A 87 -3.27 3.12 -6.08
C THR A 87 -3.17 4.56 -5.61
N VAL A 88 -1.96 5.11 -5.53
CA VAL A 88 -1.76 6.52 -5.14
C VAL A 88 -2.51 7.43 -6.13
N GLY A 89 -3.28 8.38 -5.61
CA GLY A 89 -4.14 9.27 -6.40
C GLY A 89 -5.50 8.67 -6.78
N LEU A 90 -5.81 7.43 -6.40
CA LEU A 90 -7.13 6.85 -6.59
C LEU A 90 -8.18 7.64 -5.80
N GLU A 91 -9.22 8.11 -6.49
CA GLU A 91 -10.41 8.71 -5.88
C GLU A 91 -11.55 7.71 -5.96
N THR A 92 -12.09 7.31 -4.82
CA THR A 92 -13.18 6.32 -4.75
C THR A 92 -13.96 6.44 -3.45
N THR A 93 -14.97 5.60 -3.28
CA THR A 93 -15.77 5.48 -2.07
C THR A 93 -15.68 4.06 -1.52
N LEU A 94 -15.48 3.94 -0.21
CA LEU A 94 -15.47 2.68 0.51
C LEU A 94 -16.63 2.67 1.50
N THR A 95 -17.29 1.52 1.63
CA THR A 95 -18.49 1.40 2.47
C THR A 95 -18.08 0.96 3.86
N VAL A 96 -18.25 1.80 4.86
CA VAL A 96 -18.14 1.42 6.27
C VAL A 96 -19.24 0.40 6.57
N ASP A 97 -18.86 -0.76 7.11
CA ASP A 97 -19.78 -1.85 7.37
C ASP A 97 -20.95 -1.42 8.26
N ASP A 98 -22.11 -2.03 8.07
CA ASP A 98 -23.35 -1.74 8.82
C ASP A 98 -23.28 -2.27 10.26
N THR A 99 -22.48 -1.58 11.07
CA THR A 99 -22.34 -1.82 12.51
C THR A 99 -22.96 -0.68 13.29
N PRO A 100 -23.34 -0.88 14.58
CA PRO A 100 -23.75 0.20 15.46
C PRO A 100 -22.71 1.34 15.59
N ALA A 101 -21.45 1.07 15.22
CA ALA A 101 -20.36 2.05 15.17
C ALA A 101 -20.41 2.97 13.94
N ARG A 102 -21.07 2.60 12.83
CA ARG A 102 -21.18 3.42 11.61
C ARG A 102 -21.66 4.86 11.87
N PRO A 103 -22.82 5.10 12.52
CA PRO A 103 -23.25 6.48 12.77
C PRO A 103 -22.32 7.23 13.75
N LEU A 104 -21.58 6.49 14.57
CA LEU A 104 -20.66 7.04 15.55
C LEU A 104 -19.32 7.40 14.94
N PHE A 105 -18.82 6.69 13.94
CA PHE A 105 -17.52 6.98 13.33
C PHE A 105 -17.44 8.44 12.88
N ALA A 106 -16.43 9.19 13.32
CA ALA A 106 -16.12 10.49 12.72
C ALA A 106 -14.71 10.48 12.13
N PRO A 107 -14.61 10.41 10.80
CA PRO A 107 -13.34 10.54 10.16
C PRO A 107 -12.78 11.95 10.38
N THR A 108 -11.49 12.01 10.70
CA THR A 108 -10.69 13.22 10.55
C THR A 108 -10.46 13.51 9.05
N PRO A 109 -9.99 14.71 8.67
CA PRO A 109 -9.69 15.02 7.26
C PRO A 109 -8.72 14.05 6.59
N TYR A 110 -7.91 13.38 7.41
CA TYR A 110 -7.05 12.28 6.98
C TYR A 110 -7.32 11.04 7.83
N VAL A 111 -7.35 9.88 7.18
CA VAL A 111 -7.51 8.58 7.85
C VAL A 111 -6.43 7.62 7.35
N ILE A 112 -6.05 6.67 8.19
CA ILE A 112 -5.17 5.57 7.80
C ILE A 112 -6.03 4.35 7.51
N LEU A 113 -5.75 3.72 6.39
CA LEU A 113 -6.32 2.44 6.00
C LEU A 113 -5.27 1.37 6.21
N SER A 114 -5.60 0.31 6.93
CA SER A 114 -4.76 -0.87 7.10
C SER A 114 -5.59 -2.13 6.90
N ARG A 115 -4.91 -3.28 6.84
CA ARG A 115 -5.56 -4.59 6.85
C ARG A 115 -5.96 -4.95 8.29
N GLN A 116 -6.99 -5.78 8.43
CA GLN A 116 -7.40 -6.35 9.73
C GLN A 116 -6.46 -7.48 10.20
N ASP A 117 -5.62 -7.98 9.31
CA ASP A 117 -4.65 -9.05 9.57
C ASP A 117 -3.45 -8.55 10.39
N ASP A 118 -3.16 -9.19 11.54
CA ASP A 118 -2.05 -8.86 12.43
C ASP A 118 -0.67 -9.06 11.76
N GLU A 119 -0.57 -9.87 10.70
CA GLU A 119 0.67 -10.03 9.93
C GLU A 119 0.91 -8.88 8.93
N ALA A 120 -0.08 -8.00 8.72
CA ALA A 120 -0.03 -6.89 7.78
C ALA A 120 0.07 -5.51 8.47
N LEU A 121 0.57 -5.46 9.71
CA LEU A 121 0.71 -4.21 10.49
C LEU A 121 1.62 -3.16 9.82
N ASP A 122 2.55 -3.60 8.98
CA ASP A 122 3.46 -2.71 8.23
C ASP A 122 2.84 -2.23 6.91
N HIS A 123 1.64 -2.67 6.56
CA HIS A 123 0.98 -2.29 5.32
C HIS A 123 -0.13 -1.30 5.61
N TRP A 124 0.06 -0.04 5.19
CA TRP A 124 -0.91 1.02 5.43
C TRP A 124 -0.99 1.99 4.25
N ALA A 125 -2.13 2.67 4.13
CA ALA A 125 -2.33 3.75 3.18
C ALA A 125 -2.90 4.97 3.88
N ALA A 126 -2.38 6.15 3.55
CA ALA A 126 -2.93 7.41 4.03
C ALA A 126 -3.97 7.92 3.03
N LEU A 127 -5.17 8.19 3.53
CA LEU A 127 -6.29 8.67 2.75
C LEU A 127 -6.64 10.09 3.19
N ARG A 128 -6.98 10.95 2.23
CA ARG A 128 -7.62 12.23 2.50
C ARG A 128 -9.12 12.09 2.27
N VAL A 129 -9.89 12.30 3.32
CA VAL A 129 -11.35 12.19 3.28
C VAL A 129 -11.94 13.39 2.55
N GLN A 130 -12.81 13.11 1.58
CA GLN A 130 -13.57 14.11 0.84
C GLN A 130 -14.94 14.32 1.47
N ASP A 131 -15.65 13.22 1.78
CA ASP A 131 -16.96 13.26 2.40
C ASP A 131 -17.26 11.95 3.14
N TYR A 132 -18.19 11.98 4.10
CA TYR A 132 -18.67 10.79 4.80
C TYR A 132 -20.19 10.81 5.02
N ASP A 133 -20.88 9.91 4.33
CA ASP A 133 -22.29 9.65 4.51
C ASP A 133 -22.53 8.71 5.69
N ARG A 134 -22.96 9.27 6.83
CA ARG A 134 -23.27 8.51 8.05
C ARG A 134 -24.48 7.59 7.92
N ALA A 135 -25.41 7.90 7.01
CA ALA A 135 -26.64 7.11 6.86
C ALA A 135 -26.37 5.83 6.07
N ASN A 136 -25.58 5.93 5.01
CA ASN A 136 -25.28 4.80 4.12
C ASN A 136 -23.88 4.20 4.32
N GLY A 137 -23.01 4.86 5.08
CA GLY A 137 -21.63 4.42 5.36
C GLY A 137 -20.62 4.74 4.27
N GLY A 138 -20.98 5.52 3.25
CA GLY A 138 -20.07 5.86 2.17
C GLY A 138 -18.97 6.83 2.61
N LEU A 139 -17.73 6.38 2.65
CA LEU A 139 -16.55 7.20 2.89
C LEU A 139 -15.86 7.50 1.56
N ALA A 140 -15.99 8.73 1.07
CA ALA A 140 -15.32 9.20 -0.14
C ALA A 140 -13.93 9.73 0.21
N PHE A 141 -12.91 9.35 -0.56
CA PHE A 141 -11.52 9.73 -0.28
C PHE A 141 -10.65 9.74 -1.53
N VAL A 142 -9.46 10.32 -1.36
CA VAL A 142 -8.32 10.15 -2.28
C VAL A 142 -7.15 9.49 -1.55
N VAL A 143 -6.49 8.53 -2.21
CA VAL A 143 -5.28 7.90 -1.68
C VAL A 143 -4.09 8.85 -1.85
N VAL A 144 -3.44 9.20 -0.76
CA VAL A 144 -2.31 10.15 -0.74
C VAL A 144 -0.97 9.42 -0.74
N ALA A 145 -0.86 8.37 0.06
CA ALA A 145 0.35 7.54 0.15
C ALA A 145 -0.03 6.09 0.41
N ILE A 146 0.83 5.17 -0.05
CA ILE A 146 0.74 3.74 0.21
C ILE A 146 2.12 3.29 0.69
N HIS A 147 2.14 2.47 1.72
CA HIS A 147 3.32 1.78 2.21
C HIS A 147 3.02 0.27 2.28
N GLY A 148 3.96 -0.54 1.80
CA GLY A 148 3.79 -1.98 1.64
C GLY A 148 3.00 -2.39 0.39
N ALA A 149 2.67 -3.68 0.31
CA ALA A 149 2.11 -4.32 -0.88
C ALA A 149 0.57 -4.25 -0.97
N LEU A 150 -0.04 -3.10 -0.67
CA LEU A 150 -1.50 -2.91 -0.69
C LEU A 150 -2.10 -2.63 -2.08
N GLY A 151 -1.26 -2.33 -3.07
CA GLY A 151 -1.70 -1.95 -4.41
C GLY A 151 -1.66 -3.06 -5.46
N GLU A 152 -1.17 -4.24 -5.11
CA GLU A 152 -0.94 -5.33 -6.06
C GLU A 152 -2.14 -6.29 -6.17
N ILE A 153 -2.93 -6.41 -5.10
CA ILE A 153 -4.04 -7.37 -4.97
C ILE A 153 -5.27 -6.63 -4.43
N GLU A 154 -6.47 -7.14 -4.76
CA GLU A 154 -7.72 -6.68 -4.16
C GLU A 154 -7.87 -7.20 -2.73
N HIS A 155 -8.24 -6.31 -1.81
CA HIS A 155 -8.46 -6.63 -0.39
C HIS A 155 -9.86 -6.18 0.05
N ALA A 156 -10.43 -6.83 1.06
CA ALA A 156 -11.82 -6.67 1.49
C ALA A 156 -11.99 -6.80 3.01
N ASP A 157 -10.99 -6.40 3.79
CA ASP A 157 -10.88 -6.56 5.25
C ASP A 157 -10.15 -5.35 5.84
N TRP A 158 -10.71 -4.18 5.52
CA TRP A 158 -10.10 -2.91 5.82
C TRP A 158 -10.42 -2.46 7.24
N VAL A 159 -9.41 -1.87 7.89
CA VAL A 159 -9.54 -1.11 9.12
C VAL A 159 -9.23 0.34 8.81
N ILE A 160 -10.20 1.21 9.11
CA ILE A 160 -10.14 2.64 8.87
C ILE A 160 -9.93 3.30 10.24
N SER A 161 -8.78 3.92 10.42
CA SER A 161 -8.44 4.61 11.67
C SER A 161 -8.30 6.11 11.42
N ALA A 162 -9.05 6.91 12.17
CA ALA A 162 -8.95 8.37 12.16
C ALA A 162 -7.57 8.80 12.69
N SER A 163 -6.89 9.61 11.90
CA SER A 163 -5.53 10.06 12.18
C SER A 163 -5.45 11.58 12.25
N ALA A 164 -4.72 12.09 13.23
CA ALA A 164 -4.45 13.53 13.31
C ALA A 164 -3.57 13.96 12.12
N GLY A 165 -3.86 15.12 11.53
CA GLY A 165 -3.16 15.60 10.33
C GLY A 165 -1.63 15.69 10.44
N LEU A 166 -1.07 15.79 11.65
CA LEU A 166 0.38 15.79 11.88
C LEU A 166 1.03 14.41 11.65
N ALA A 167 0.30 13.32 11.87
CA ALA A 167 0.83 11.98 11.70
C ALA A 167 1.10 11.67 10.22
N VAL A 168 0.24 12.13 9.31
CA VAL A 168 0.38 11.87 7.86
C VAL A 168 1.61 12.55 7.28
N SER A 169 1.89 13.82 7.62
CA SER A 169 3.10 14.50 7.12
C SER A 169 4.39 13.85 7.61
N ILE A 170 4.38 13.28 8.82
CA ILE A 170 5.52 12.51 9.35
C ILE A 170 5.65 11.17 8.62
N LEU A 171 4.53 10.50 8.33
CA LEU A 171 4.47 9.25 7.57
C LEU A 171 4.94 9.45 6.12
N GLU A 172 4.50 10.51 5.44
CA GLU A 172 4.97 10.88 4.10
C GLU A 172 6.47 11.16 4.08
N ALA A 173 6.97 11.93 5.06
CA ALA A 173 8.40 12.20 5.18
C ALA A 173 9.20 10.92 5.46
N ALA A 174 8.67 9.98 6.25
CA ALA A 174 9.32 8.70 6.49
C ALA A 174 9.41 7.85 5.21
N VAL A 175 8.34 7.79 4.41
CA VAL A 175 8.33 7.10 3.11
C VAL A 175 9.32 7.75 2.12
N GLU A 176 9.39 9.08 2.07
CA GLU A 176 10.35 9.80 1.22
C GLU A 176 11.80 9.53 1.65
N VAL A 177 12.07 9.50 2.96
CA VAL A 177 13.38 9.15 3.51
C VAL A 177 13.77 7.72 3.17
N GLU A 178 12.84 6.77 3.25
CA GLU A 178 13.07 5.37 2.89
C GLU A 178 13.37 5.20 1.39
N ALA A 179 12.57 5.82 0.52
CA ALA A 179 12.81 5.81 -0.91
C ALA A 179 14.19 6.43 -1.26
N THR A 180 14.56 7.52 -0.58
CA THR A 180 15.87 8.15 -0.74
C THR A 180 17.00 7.25 -0.25
N LEU A 181 16.79 6.50 0.84
CA LEU A 181 17.77 5.55 1.36
C LEU A 181 18.04 4.41 0.38
N ILE A 182 17.00 3.86 -0.26
CA ILE A 182 17.16 2.82 -1.29
C ILE A 182 18.00 3.33 -2.46
N LEU A 183 17.69 4.53 -2.98
CA LEU A 183 18.47 5.15 -4.05
C LEU A 183 19.93 5.38 -3.63
N ALA A 184 20.18 5.76 -2.38
CA ALA A 184 21.53 5.93 -1.85
C ALA A 184 22.29 4.58 -1.74
N GLN A 185 21.61 3.50 -1.36
CA GLN A 185 22.19 2.16 -1.30
C GLN A 185 22.54 1.62 -2.70
N ASP A 186 21.69 1.84 -3.69
CA ASP A 186 21.96 1.48 -5.09
C ASP A 186 23.14 2.27 -5.66
N ALA A 187 23.19 3.57 -5.37
CA ALA A 187 24.32 4.42 -5.75
C ALA A 187 25.63 3.94 -5.08
N ALA A 188 25.58 3.55 -3.80
CA ALA A 188 26.74 3.00 -3.08
C ALA A 188 27.21 1.67 -3.68
N THR A 189 26.29 0.78 -4.04
CA THR A 189 26.60 -0.51 -4.69
C THR A 189 27.23 -0.31 -6.07
N THR A 190 26.71 0.64 -6.83
CA THR A 190 27.26 1.04 -8.14
C THR A 190 28.67 1.60 -7.99
N ALA A 191 28.89 2.49 -7.00
CA ALA A 191 30.20 3.05 -6.70
C ALA A 191 31.20 1.96 -6.27
N GLN A 192 30.79 0.99 -5.46
CA GLN A 192 31.63 -0.13 -5.05
C GLN A 192 32.06 -0.99 -6.25
N SER A 193 31.13 -1.27 -7.16
CA SER A 193 31.42 -2.03 -8.39
C SER A 193 32.40 -1.28 -9.29
N ALA A 194 32.21 0.03 -9.47
CA ALA A 194 33.13 0.88 -10.22
C ALA A 194 34.53 0.93 -9.60
N ALA A 195 34.62 0.99 -8.26
CA ALA A 195 35.89 0.94 -7.54
C ALA A 195 36.62 -0.38 -7.78
N THR A 196 35.93 -1.52 -7.69
CA THR A 196 36.52 -2.83 -7.99
C THR A 196 36.99 -2.94 -9.45
N THR A 197 36.23 -2.41 -10.41
CA THR A 197 36.67 -2.35 -11.81
C THR A 197 37.92 -1.48 -11.97
N ALA A 198 37.99 -0.32 -11.32
CA ALA A 198 39.15 0.55 -11.36
C ALA A 198 40.39 -0.14 -10.76
N GLU A 199 40.25 -0.83 -9.63
CA GLU A 199 41.32 -1.65 -9.03
C GLU A 199 41.82 -2.73 -9.99
N GLN A 200 40.92 -3.41 -10.70
CA GLN A 200 41.29 -4.41 -11.72
C GLN A 200 42.03 -3.78 -12.91
N ILE A 201 41.62 -2.60 -13.37
CA ILE A 201 42.30 -1.88 -14.46
C ILE A 201 43.69 -1.42 -14.01
N ILE A 202 43.84 -0.96 -12.77
CA ILE A 202 45.15 -0.57 -12.22
C ILE A 202 46.06 -1.79 -12.09
N ALA A 203 45.53 -2.91 -11.59
CA ALA A 203 46.30 -4.14 -11.39
C ALA A 203 46.75 -4.76 -12.73
N ASN A 204 45.91 -4.72 -13.76
CA ASN A 204 46.17 -5.39 -15.04
C ASN A 204 46.70 -4.45 -16.15
N GLY A 205 46.55 -3.13 -16.00
CA GLY A 205 46.83 -2.15 -17.06
C GLY A 205 45.77 -2.16 -18.19
N PRO A 206 45.92 -1.32 -19.23
CA PRO A 206 44.98 -1.24 -20.36
C PRO A 206 44.97 -2.47 -21.28
N VAL A 207 45.92 -3.39 -21.11
CA VAL A 207 46.09 -4.59 -21.94
C VAL A 207 46.21 -5.81 -21.03
N SER A 208 45.45 -6.87 -21.32
CA SER A 208 45.41 -8.08 -20.48
C SER A 208 46.74 -8.83 -20.44
N SER A 209 47.51 -8.82 -21.53
CA SER A 209 48.91 -9.26 -21.56
C SER A 209 49.61 -8.79 -22.84
N VAL A 210 50.95 -8.69 -22.80
CA VAL A 210 51.80 -8.53 -23.99
C VAL A 210 52.84 -9.65 -23.97
N ASN A 211 52.83 -10.53 -24.96
CA ASN A 211 53.74 -11.70 -25.04
C ASN A 211 53.78 -12.52 -23.73
N GLY A 212 52.62 -12.71 -23.07
CA GLY A 212 52.50 -13.45 -21.82
C GLY A 212 52.87 -12.69 -20.55
N LYS A 213 53.32 -11.44 -20.62
CA LYS A 213 53.55 -10.56 -19.46
C LYS A 213 52.28 -9.80 -19.10
N THR A 214 51.93 -9.78 -17.81
CA THR A 214 50.76 -9.07 -17.23
C THR A 214 51.20 -7.99 -16.24
N GLY A 215 50.31 -7.05 -15.88
CA GLY A 215 50.55 -6.01 -14.88
C GLY A 215 51.17 -4.71 -15.44
N LEU A 216 51.88 -3.95 -14.59
CA LEU A 216 52.66 -2.77 -15.03
C LEU A 216 53.81 -3.22 -15.94
N VAL A 217 53.56 -3.30 -17.25
CA VAL A 217 54.51 -3.84 -18.22
C VAL A 217 55.59 -2.82 -18.56
N SER A 218 56.83 -3.09 -18.16
CA SER A 218 58.03 -2.45 -18.74
C SER A 218 58.46 -3.26 -19.96
N LEU A 219 58.29 -2.68 -21.15
CA LEU A 219 58.61 -3.33 -22.43
C LEU A 219 60.06 -3.05 -22.85
N THR A 220 60.74 -4.09 -23.31
CA THR A 220 62.09 -4.04 -23.85
C THR A 220 62.16 -4.66 -25.24
N MET A 221 63.27 -4.47 -25.96
CA MET A 221 63.47 -5.09 -27.29
C MET A 221 63.40 -6.62 -27.28
N ALA A 222 63.64 -7.27 -26.14
CA ALA A 222 63.53 -8.72 -25.97
C ALA A 222 62.06 -9.23 -26.03
N ASP A 223 61.08 -8.34 -25.83
CA ASP A 223 59.66 -8.69 -25.78
C ASP A 223 59.00 -8.83 -27.15
N ILE A 224 59.73 -8.51 -28.22
CA ILE A 224 59.29 -8.65 -29.61
C ILE A 224 60.10 -9.79 -30.24
N PRO A 225 59.55 -11.02 -30.28
CA PRO A 225 60.26 -12.17 -30.82
C PRO A 225 60.73 -11.91 -32.25
N ASN A 226 61.96 -12.32 -32.54
CA ASN A 226 62.57 -12.21 -33.86
C ASN A 226 62.80 -10.78 -34.36
N LEU A 227 62.58 -9.72 -33.58
CA LEU A 227 62.78 -8.34 -34.05
C LEU A 227 64.21 -8.10 -34.57
N VAL A 228 65.22 -8.54 -33.81
CA VAL A 228 66.63 -8.42 -34.22
C VAL A 228 66.91 -9.22 -35.48
N SER A 229 66.35 -10.44 -35.58
CA SER A 229 66.51 -11.28 -36.78
C SER A 229 65.81 -10.70 -38.00
N ALA A 230 64.62 -10.11 -37.85
CA ALA A 230 63.88 -9.48 -38.94
C ALA A 230 64.54 -8.19 -39.44
N ILE A 231 65.06 -7.36 -38.52
CA ILE A 231 65.86 -6.18 -38.87
C ILE A 231 67.15 -6.62 -39.56
N GLY A 232 67.84 -7.63 -39.02
CA GLY A 232 69.04 -8.22 -39.61
C GLY A 232 68.80 -8.74 -41.01
N ALA A 233 67.75 -9.53 -41.24
CA ALA A 233 67.39 -10.05 -42.56
C ALA A 233 67.07 -8.94 -43.57
N LYS A 234 66.53 -7.80 -43.11
CA LYS A 234 66.30 -6.64 -43.96
C LYS A 234 67.57 -5.86 -44.25
N ALA A 235 68.51 -5.80 -43.30
CA ALA A 235 69.82 -5.19 -43.49
C ALA A 235 70.75 -6.04 -44.37
N ASP A 236 70.70 -7.37 -44.22
CA ASP A 236 71.40 -8.37 -45.04
C ASP A 236 70.71 -8.60 -46.39
N SER A 237 69.55 -7.96 -46.62
CA SER A 237 68.94 -7.89 -47.95
C SER A 237 69.78 -6.92 -48.79
N ASN A 238 70.89 -7.43 -49.29
CA ASN A 238 71.75 -6.74 -50.24
C ASN A 238 70.89 -6.49 -51.48
N HIS A 239 70.43 -5.25 -51.68
CA HIS A 239 69.71 -4.85 -52.89
C HIS A 239 70.70 -4.73 -54.07
N GLY A 240 71.22 -5.88 -54.52
CA GLY A 240 72.04 -5.99 -55.71
C GLY A 240 71.19 -6.28 -56.95
N HIS A 241 71.51 -5.62 -58.05
CA HIS A 241 70.98 -5.94 -59.37
C HIS A 241 72.11 -6.44 -60.26
N ALA A 242 71.97 -7.63 -60.84
CA ALA A 242 72.81 -8.05 -61.95
C ALA A 242 72.52 -7.17 -63.19
N ILE A 243 73.50 -6.98 -64.06
CA ILE A 243 73.37 -6.16 -65.29
C ILE A 243 72.18 -6.61 -66.14
N ALA A 244 71.90 -7.92 -66.20
CA ALA A 244 70.74 -8.48 -66.91
C ALA A 244 69.38 -7.98 -66.37
N GLN A 245 69.34 -7.51 -65.12
CA GLN A 245 68.13 -6.97 -64.48
C GLN A 245 67.93 -5.47 -64.77
N ILE A 246 68.94 -4.78 -65.30
CA ILE A 246 68.85 -3.38 -65.69
C ILE A 246 68.55 -3.34 -67.19
N SER A 247 67.28 -3.11 -67.52
CA SER A 247 66.83 -3.03 -68.91
C SER A 247 67.71 -2.07 -69.72
N ASN A 248 68.14 -2.52 -70.91
CA ASN A 248 68.96 -1.78 -71.87
C ASN A 248 70.41 -1.44 -71.46
N LEU A 249 70.88 -1.75 -70.24
CA LEU A 249 72.26 -1.43 -69.84
C LEU A 249 73.28 -2.19 -70.69
N GLN A 250 73.05 -3.49 -70.93
CA GLN A 250 73.94 -4.30 -71.78
C GLN A 250 74.00 -3.76 -73.21
N THR A 251 72.85 -3.39 -73.78
CA THR A 251 72.76 -2.80 -75.11
C THR A 251 73.53 -1.48 -75.20
N THR A 252 73.37 -0.61 -74.20
CA THR A 252 74.10 0.67 -74.13
C THR A 252 75.60 0.47 -74.01
N LEU A 253 76.06 -0.44 -73.15
CA LEU A 253 77.49 -0.74 -72.98
C LEU A 253 78.11 -1.33 -74.26
N THR A 254 77.41 -2.27 -74.91
CA THR A 254 77.85 -2.81 -76.21
C THR A 254 77.92 -1.72 -77.28
N SER A 255 76.95 -0.80 -77.30
CA SER A 255 76.98 0.34 -78.22
C SER A 255 78.17 1.27 -77.96
N LEU A 256 78.48 1.59 -76.71
CA LEU A 256 79.66 2.39 -76.36
C LEU A 256 80.96 1.68 -76.75
N GLN A 257 81.07 0.38 -76.44
CA GLN A 257 82.25 -0.41 -76.80
C GLN A 257 82.51 -0.40 -78.31
N ASN A 258 81.43 -0.50 -79.10
CA ASN A 258 81.51 -0.42 -80.56
C ASN A 258 81.96 0.97 -81.04
N GLN A 259 81.52 2.06 -80.40
CA GLN A 259 82.01 3.40 -80.74
C GLN A 259 83.51 3.56 -80.46
N ILE A 260 83.99 3.00 -79.36
CA ILE A 260 85.42 3.04 -78.99
C ILE A 260 86.26 2.23 -80.01
N THR A 261 85.84 1.02 -80.37
CA THR A 261 86.59 0.21 -81.35
C THR A 261 86.58 0.81 -82.75
N ILE A 262 85.53 1.54 -83.14
CA ILE A 262 85.51 2.30 -84.39
C ILE A 262 86.55 3.43 -84.39
N PHE A 263 86.79 4.08 -83.24
CA PHE A 263 87.79 5.14 -83.14
C PHE A 263 89.23 4.59 -83.20
N ASP A 264 89.48 3.40 -82.64
CA ASP A 264 90.81 2.76 -82.60
C ASP A 264 91.16 1.99 -83.88
N GLY A 265 90.15 1.62 -84.69
CA GLY A 265 90.31 0.95 -85.99
C GLY A 265 90.43 1.89 -87.20
N GLY A 266 90.36 3.21 -86.98
CA GLY A 266 90.63 4.21 -88.01
C GLY A 266 92.13 4.33 -88.23
N ALA A 267 92.61 3.92 -89.40
CA ALA A 267 94.00 4.02 -89.80
C ALA A 267 94.59 5.41 -89.50
N TYR A 268 95.61 5.40 -88.65
CA TYR A 268 96.76 6.30 -88.78
C TYR A 268 97.96 5.46 -89.20
#